data_AF-A0A6N7IYM2-F1
#
_entry.id   AF-A0A6N7IYM2-F1
#
_cell.length_a   1.000
_cell.length_b   1.000
_cell.length_c   1.000
_cell.angle_alpha   90.00
_cell.angle_beta   90.00
_cell.angle_gamma   90.00
#
_symmetry.space_group_name_H-M   'P 1'
#
loop_
_entity.id
_entity.type
_entity.pdbx_description
1 polymer ?
#
loop_
_entity_poly.entity_id
_entity_poly.type
_entity_poly.pdbx_seq_one_letter_code
_entity_poly.pdbx_strand_id
1 'polypeptide(L)' 'MSDPLHYRNKAQIPVGMQPDGGIVMGFYAHHSHRIIEPDQSVGCLIGAPENQNITDAIKS' A
#
# COMPACT_ATOMS: atom_id res chain seq x y z
N MET A 1 10.63 -15.85 15.65
CA MET A 1 10.28 -14.49 16.10
C MET A 1 8.96 -14.57 16.85
N SER A 2 8.81 -13.87 17.96
CA SER A 2 7.58 -13.85 18.78
C SER A 2 6.50 -12.93 18.22
N ASP A 3 6.89 -11.88 17.46
CA ASP A 3 5.98 -10.98 16.75
C ASP A 3 6.40 -10.93 15.26
N PRO A 4 5.67 -11.62 14.36
CA PRO A 4 6.03 -11.71 12.95
C PRO A 4 5.44 -10.58 12.08
N LEU A 5 4.83 -9.55 12.68
CA LEU A 5 4.19 -8.44 11.97
C LEU A 5 5.15 -7.24 11.81
N HIS A 6 4.86 -6.38 10.83
CA HIS A 6 5.51 -5.08 10.59
C HIS A 6 7.05 -5.09 10.50
N TYR A 7 7.64 -6.20 10.04
CA TYR A 7 9.09 -6.36 10.03
C TYR A 7 9.81 -5.61 8.89
N ARG A 8 9.10 -5.11 7.85
CA ARG A 8 9.73 -4.37 6.74
C ARG A 8 9.93 -2.90 7.10
N ASN A 9 11.19 -2.49 7.15
CA ASN A 9 11.60 -1.10 7.33
C ASN A 9 11.53 -0.23 6.06
N LYS A 10 11.21 -0.82 4.90
CA LYS A 10 11.12 -0.12 3.62
C LYS A 10 9.97 -0.65 2.76
N ALA A 11 9.17 0.28 2.28
CA ALA A 11 8.14 0.04 1.28
C ALA A 11 8.51 0.73 -0.05
N GLN A 12 8.15 0.07 -1.15
CA GLN A 12 8.13 0.67 -2.47
C GLN A 12 6.69 0.49 -2.97
N ILE A 13 6.01 1.60 -3.22
CA ILE A 13 4.58 1.64 -3.51
C ILE A 13 4.41 2.14 -4.96
N PRO A 14 3.95 1.29 -5.90
CA PRO A 14 3.47 1.74 -7.19
C PRO A 14 2.41 2.83 -7.08
N VAL A 15 2.54 3.86 -7.94
CA VAL A 15 1.58 4.95 -8.09
C VAL A 15 1.03 4.90 -9.51
N GLY A 16 -0.29 4.99 -9.65
CA GLY A 16 -0.97 5.04 -10.93
C GLY A 16 -2.22 5.89 -10.88
N MET A 17 -2.98 5.86 -11.97
CA MET A 17 -4.25 6.57 -12.11
C MET A 17 -5.35 5.58 -12.46
N GLN A 18 -6.50 5.70 -11.80
CA GLN A 18 -7.70 4.96 -12.09
C GLN A 18 -8.35 5.48 -13.39
N PRO A 19 -9.26 4.70 -14.01
CA PRO A 19 -9.98 5.14 -15.21
C PRO A 19 -10.81 6.42 -15.03
N ASP A 20 -11.21 6.74 -13.79
CA ASP A 20 -11.96 7.95 -13.42
C ASP A 20 -11.06 9.17 -13.14
N GLY A 21 -9.72 9.02 -13.23
CA GLY A 21 -8.75 10.06 -12.94
C GLY A 21 -8.26 10.13 -11.49
N GLY A 22 -8.75 9.27 -10.60
CA GLY A 22 -8.28 9.19 -9.22
C GLY A 22 -6.87 8.59 -9.10
N ILE A 23 -6.07 9.08 -8.15
CA ILE A 23 -4.77 8.47 -7.84
C ILE A 23 -5.00 7.11 -7.16
N VAL A 24 -4.30 6.07 -7.61
CA VAL A 24 -4.28 4.76 -6.96
C VAL A 24 -2.85 4.40 -6.53
N MET A 25 -2.71 3.97 -5.28
CA MET A 25 -1.43 3.57 -4.69
C MET A 25 -1.59 2.30 -3.87
N GLY A 26 -0.68 1.35 -4.06
CA GLY A 26 -0.74 0.09 -3.32
C GLY A 26 0.25 -0.94 -3.84
N PHE A 27 -0.19 -2.16 -4.10
CA PHE A 27 0.65 -3.25 -4.59
C PHE A 27 0.14 -3.79 -5.92
N TYR A 28 0.98 -4.51 -6.65
CA TYR A 28 0.52 -5.21 -7.83
C TYR A 28 -0.27 -6.46 -7.44
N ALA A 29 -1.45 -6.64 -8.04
CA ALA A 29 -2.18 -7.89 -7.97
C ALA A 29 -1.35 -9.03 -8.57
N HIS A 30 -1.55 -10.25 -8.08
CA HIS A 30 -0.80 -11.43 -8.50
C HIS A 30 -0.75 -11.55 -10.03
N HIS A 31 0.46 -11.65 -10.59
CA HIS A 31 0.73 -11.72 -12.03
C HIS A 31 0.12 -10.59 -12.90
N SER A 32 0.00 -9.35 -12.39
CA SER A 32 -0.41 -8.21 -13.21
C SER A 32 0.24 -6.89 -12.78
N HIS A 33 0.16 -5.85 -13.63
CA HIS A 33 0.47 -4.46 -13.24
C HIS A 33 -0.76 -3.69 -12.71
N ARG A 34 -1.86 -4.39 -12.38
CA ARG A 34 -3.01 -3.76 -11.75
C ARG A 34 -2.67 -3.43 -10.31
N ILE A 35 -2.70 -2.14 -9.97
CA ILE A 35 -2.49 -1.67 -8.60
C ILE A 35 -3.75 -1.99 -7.78
N ILE A 36 -3.55 -2.58 -6.61
CA ILE A 36 -4.57 -2.85 -5.60
C ILE A 36 -4.19 -2.12 -4.31
N GLU A 37 -5.14 -1.41 -3.74
CA GLU A 37 -4.94 -0.73 -2.47
C GLU A 37 -5.04 -1.75 -1.32
N PRO A 38 -4.19 -1.62 -0.28
CA PRO A 38 -4.36 -2.40 0.93
C PRO A 38 -5.71 -2.08 1.60
N ASP A 39 -6.24 -3.05 2.35
CA ASP A 39 -7.45 -2.85 3.15
C ASP A 39 -7.23 -1.70 4.14
N GLN A 40 -8.13 -0.72 4.17
CA GLN A 40 -7.99 0.49 4.99
C GLN A 40 -8.11 0.23 6.50
N SER A 41 -8.77 -0.86 6.90
CA SER A 41 -8.94 -1.22 8.32
C SER A 41 -7.73 -1.96 8.91
N VAL A 42 -6.89 -2.56 8.06
CA VAL A 42 -5.76 -3.40 8.48
C VAL A 42 -4.41 -2.91 7.95
N GLY A 43 -4.39 -2.29 6.77
CA GLY A 43 -3.17 -1.86 6.08
C GLY A 43 -2.27 -3.03 5.64
N CYS A 44 -0.97 -2.75 5.49
CA CYS A 44 0.03 -3.75 5.15
C CYS A 44 0.66 -4.37 6.40
N LEU A 45 0.23 -5.59 6.77
CA LEU A 45 0.67 -6.29 7.99
C LEU A 45 2.18 -6.57 8.08
N ILE A 46 2.90 -6.53 6.96
CA ILE A 46 4.36 -6.75 6.93
C ILE A 46 5.13 -5.43 6.82
N GLY A 47 4.48 -4.33 6.45
CA GLY A 47 5.07 -3.01 6.31
C GLY A 47 5.06 -2.23 7.62
N ALA A 48 5.82 -1.15 7.67
CA ALA A 48 5.70 -0.18 8.77
C ALA A 48 4.28 0.42 8.80
N PRO A 49 3.62 0.54 9.97
CA PRO A 49 2.26 1.10 10.09
C PRO A 49 2.12 2.52 9.51
N GLU A 50 3.20 3.31 9.55
CA GLU A 50 3.26 4.68 9.06
C GLU A 50 3.05 4.79 7.54
N ASN A 51 3.31 3.72 6.78
CA ASN A 51 3.17 3.74 5.32
C ASN A 51 1.74 4.11 4.89
N GLN A 52 0.72 3.63 5.63
CA GLN A 52 -0.68 3.92 5.32
C GLN A 52 -0.97 5.42 5.40
N ASN A 53 -0.59 6.05 6.52
CA ASN A 53 -0.74 7.48 6.75
C ASN A 53 -0.04 8.31 5.67
N ILE A 54 1.17 7.91 5.27
CA ILE A 54 1.94 8.59 4.21
C ILE A 54 1.21 8.46 2.87
N THR A 55 0.74 7.26 2.52
CA THR A 55 0.03 7.07 1.24
C THR A 55 -1.29 7.80 1.18
N ASP A 56 -2.03 7.88 2.29
CA ASP A 56 -3.33 8.57 2.30
C ASP A 56 -3.16 10.09 2.21
N ALA A 57 -2.10 10.65 2.83
CA ALA A 57 -1.75 12.07 2.71
C ALA A 57 -1.32 12.49 1.30
N ILE A 58 -0.95 11.55 0.42
CA ILE A 58 -0.56 11.83 -0.98
C ILE A 58 -1.78 11.74 -1.92
N LYS A 59 -2.82 10.99 -1.56
CA LYS A 59 -4.05 10.87 -2.39
C LYS A 59 -4.94 12.11 -2.35
N SER A 60 -4.77 12.97 -1.33
CA SER A 60 -5.55 14.18 -1.07
C SER A 60 -5.18 15.37 -1.94
#